data_AF-A0AAN6Y6F3-F1
#
_entry.id   AF-A0AAN6Y6F3-F1
#
_cell.length_a   1.000
_cell.length_b   1.000
_cell.length_c   1.000
_cell.angle_alpha   90.00
_cell.angle_beta   90.00
_cell.angle_gamma   90.00
#
_symmetry.space_group_name_H-M   'P 1'
#
loop_
_entity.id
_entity.type
_entity.pdbx_description
1 polymer ?
#
loop_
_entity_poly.entity_id
_entity_poly.type
_entity_poly.pdbx_seq_one_letter_code
_entity_poly.pdbx_strand_id
1 'polypeptide(L)'
;MLEKTQPSTWFVSEKEEVFPYEFHYSADGDDTDEKEGAETPADSKYSGFVKAFTDLLRKKDALGLFGLGRYPGDDFEGRVEITEGRANINLRPQDAPKHLASRAAAWYFSPNLLGKCVCVCGGNGHTDATHQGHVATRK
;
A
#
# COMPACT_ATOMS: atom_id res chain seq x y z
N MET A 1 20.70 19.32 8.51
CA MET A 1 20.82 17.86 8.68
C MET A 1 20.28 17.24 7.40
N LEU A 2 20.99 16.29 6.79
CA LEU A 2 20.45 15.59 5.60
C LEU A 2 19.34 14.67 6.10
N GLU A 3 18.11 14.91 5.65
CA GLU A 3 16.95 14.05 5.89
C GLU A 3 17.31 12.60 5.58
N LYS A 4 17.07 11.69 6.52
CA LYS A 4 17.39 10.26 6.33
C LYS A 4 16.30 9.59 5.52
N THR A 5 16.69 8.85 4.50
CA THR A 5 15.75 8.00 3.76
C THR A 5 15.38 6.79 4.60
N GLN A 6 14.09 6.48 4.62
CA GLN A 6 13.52 5.33 5.30
C GLN A 6 12.74 4.48 4.29
N PRO A 7 12.88 3.15 4.33
CA PRO A 7 12.11 2.27 3.44
C PRO A 7 10.61 2.39 3.73
N SER A 8 9.81 2.41 2.67
CA SER A 8 8.34 2.43 2.76
C SER A 8 7.70 1.18 2.15
N THR A 9 8.38 0.53 1.21
CA THR A 9 7.83 -0.63 0.50
C THR A 9 8.93 -1.66 0.25
N TRP A 10 8.58 -2.93 0.42
CA TRP A 10 9.46 -4.08 0.28
C TRP A 10 8.90 -5.08 -0.72
N PHE A 11 9.75 -5.62 -1.56
CA PHE A 11 9.44 -6.64 -2.55
C PHE A 11 9.80 -8.03 -2.02
N VAL A 12 8.95 -9.04 -2.26
CA VAL A 12 9.28 -10.45 -1.99
C VAL A 12 9.73 -11.11 -3.28
N SER A 13 11.01 -11.48 -3.35
CA SER A 13 11.61 -12.07 -4.55
C SER A 13 11.14 -13.51 -4.81
N GLU A 14 11.41 -14.02 -6.02
CA GLU A 14 11.24 -15.44 -6.36
C GLU A 14 12.06 -16.37 -5.47
N LYS A 15 13.13 -15.85 -4.87
CA LYS A 15 13.99 -16.55 -3.90
C LYS A 15 13.56 -16.32 -2.46
N GLU A 16 12.38 -15.73 -2.25
CA GLU A 16 11.77 -15.47 -0.94
C GLU A 16 12.49 -14.41 -0.10
N GLU A 17 13.37 -13.66 -0.71
CA GLU A 17 14.10 -12.59 -0.06
C GLU A 17 13.25 -11.32 -0.06
N VAL A 18 13.28 -10.57 1.05
CA VAL A 18 12.50 -9.35 1.23
C VAL A 18 13.44 -8.14 1.14
N PHE A 19 13.25 -7.30 0.12
CA PHE A 19 14.13 -6.16 -0.14
C PHE A 19 13.36 -4.85 -0.22
N PRO A 20 13.85 -3.75 0.39
CA PRO A 20 13.24 -2.45 0.20
C PRO A 20 13.45 -1.97 -1.24
N TYR A 21 12.43 -1.39 -1.85
CA TYR A 21 12.53 -0.84 -3.21
C TYR A 21 11.97 0.59 -3.34
N GLU A 22 11.14 1.03 -2.39
CA GLU A 22 10.69 2.42 -2.26
C GLU A 22 11.10 2.99 -0.91
N PHE A 23 11.41 4.29 -0.93
CA PHE A 23 11.89 5.03 0.21
C PHE A 23 11.20 6.39 0.29
N HIS A 24 11.03 6.89 1.51
CA HIS A 24 10.56 8.25 1.77
C HIS A 24 11.60 8.99 2.61
N TYR A 25 11.56 10.32 2.58
CA TYR A 25 12.33 11.15 3.49
C TYR A 25 11.55 11.33 4.79
N SER A 26 12.23 11.12 5.91
CA SER A 26 11.77 11.55 7.22
C SER A 26 12.66 12.70 7.66
N ALA A 27 12.05 13.87 7.91
CA ALA A 27 12.74 14.90 8.66
C ALA A 27 12.94 14.38 10.09
N ASP A 28 14.16 14.43 10.61
CA ASP A 28 14.47 14.05 11.99
C ASP A 28 13.48 14.74 12.94
N GLY A 29 12.68 13.98 13.71
CA GLY A 29 11.91 14.51 14.84
C GLY A 29 10.41 14.22 14.91
N ASP A 30 9.72 14.03 13.79
CA ASP A 30 8.24 14.22 13.74
C ASP A 30 7.43 12.97 13.38
N ASP A 31 8.07 11.80 13.34
CA ASP A 31 7.35 10.55 13.61
C ASP A 31 7.24 10.47 15.13
N THR A 32 6.02 10.44 15.67
CA THR A 32 5.76 10.11 17.08
C THR A 32 6.33 8.74 17.51
N ASP A 33 6.98 8.03 16.58
CA ASP A 33 7.70 6.77 16.72
C ASP A 33 9.22 6.93 16.96
N GLU A 34 9.76 8.13 17.21
CA GLU A 34 11.20 8.35 17.50
C GLU A 34 11.76 7.60 18.74
N LYS A 35 10.97 6.77 19.44
CA LYS A 35 11.49 5.87 20.48
C LYS A 35 11.82 4.46 19.97
N GLU A 36 11.34 4.05 18.81
CA GLU A 36 11.64 2.76 18.20
C GLU A 36 11.99 3.00 16.72
N GLY A 37 13.20 2.64 16.30
CA GLY A 37 13.63 2.84 14.91
C GLY A 37 12.58 2.33 13.91
N ALA A 38 12.47 2.98 12.75
CA ALA A 38 11.48 2.68 11.72
C ALA A 38 11.27 1.17 11.56
N GLU A 39 10.09 0.70 11.95
CA GLU A 39 9.77 -0.71 11.96
C GLU A 39 9.86 -1.31 10.56
N THR A 40 10.57 -2.43 10.41
CA THR A 40 10.79 -3.07 9.11
C THR A 40 10.39 -4.54 9.13
N PRO A 41 10.07 -5.15 7.98
CA PRO A 41 9.87 -6.58 7.87
C PRO A 41 11.06 -7.44 8.35
N ALA A 42 12.27 -6.87 8.45
CA ALA A 42 13.44 -7.57 8.97
C ALA A 42 13.45 -7.68 10.51
N ASP A 43 12.61 -6.90 11.20
CA ASP A 43 12.53 -6.95 12.66
C ASP A 43 11.98 -8.30 13.12
N SER A 44 12.58 -8.85 14.18
CA SER A 44 12.25 -10.19 14.68
C SER A 44 10.77 -10.35 15.05
N LYS A 45 10.11 -9.27 15.50
CA LYS A 45 8.67 -9.24 15.82
C LYS A 45 7.77 -9.56 14.62
N TYR A 46 8.24 -9.29 13.39
CA TYR A 46 7.47 -9.54 12.16
C TYR A 46 7.82 -10.85 11.45
N SER A 47 8.86 -11.57 11.91
CA SER A 47 9.35 -12.80 11.27
C SER A 47 8.25 -13.84 11.00
N GLY A 48 7.32 -14.04 11.95
CA GLY A 48 6.20 -14.97 11.78
C GLY A 48 5.22 -14.54 10.70
N PHE A 49 4.89 -13.25 10.62
CA PHE A 49 4.02 -12.69 9.60
C PHE A 49 4.68 -12.78 8.21
N VAL A 50 5.94 -12.33 8.10
CA VAL A 50 6.69 -12.37 6.84
C VAL A 50 6.78 -13.78 6.31
N LYS A 51 7.10 -14.76 7.17
CA LYS A 51 7.12 -16.17 6.77
C LYS A 51 5.75 -16.64 6.26
N ALA A 52 4.67 -16.36 7.00
CA ALA A 52 3.32 -16.78 6.61
C ALA A 52 2.86 -16.14 5.29
N PHE A 53 3.20 -14.87 5.06
CA PHE A 53 2.92 -14.17 3.82
C PHE A 53 3.72 -14.76 2.64
N THR A 54 5.02 -14.97 2.80
CA THR A 54 5.87 -15.58 1.78
C THR A 54 5.42 -17.01 1.43
N ASP A 55 5.05 -17.81 2.44
CA ASP A 55 4.48 -19.15 2.22
C ASP A 55 3.16 -19.10 1.42
N LEU A 56 2.31 -18.09 1.68
CA LEU A 56 1.09 -17.86 0.92
C LEU A 56 1.38 -17.49 -0.53
N LEU A 57 2.34 -16.58 -0.77
CA LEU A 57 2.76 -16.19 -2.12
C LEU A 57 3.26 -17.40 -2.90
N ARG A 58 4.13 -18.23 -2.29
CA ARG A 58 4.60 -19.47 -2.90
C ARG A 58 3.44 -20.41 -3.24
N LYS A 59 2.53 -20.65 -2.29
CA LYS A 59 1.36 -21.53 -2.49
C LYS A 59 0.45 -21.07 -3.64
N LYS A 60 0.46 -19.77 -3.95
CA LYS A 60 -0.36 -19.15 -4.99
C LYS A 60 0.40 -18.84 -6.28
N ASP A 61 1.65 -19.29 -6.40
CA ASP A 61 2.53 -18.99 -7.53
C ASP A 61 2.64 -17.48 -7.81
N ALA A 62 2.80 -16.72 -6.71
CA ALA A 62 2.76 -15.26 -6.71
C ALA A 62 4.03 -14.64 -6.09
N LEU A 63 5.10 -15.43 -5.94
CA LEU A 63 6.42 -14.91 -5.60
C LEU A 63 6.91 -13.98 -6.71
N GLY A 64 7.62 -12.91 -6.35
CA GLY A 64 8.05 -11.91 -7.31
C GLY A 64 6.93 -11.00 -7.85
N LEU A 65 5.69 -11.14 -7.37
CA LEU A 65 4.56 -10.30 -7.80
C LEU A 65 4.07 -9.34 -6.71
N PHE A 66 4.19 -9.72 -5.44
CA PHE A 66 3.67 -8.95 -4.31
C PHE A 66 4.77 -8.57 -3.32
N GLY A 67 4.47 -7.52 -2.57
CA GLY A 67 5.34 -6.95 -1.57
C GLY A 67 4.60 -6.57 -0.30
N LEU A 68 5.32 -5.97 0.62
CA LEU A 68 4.81 -5.37 1.85
C LEU A 68 4.97 -3.85 1.74
N GLY A 69 3.97 -3.10 2.18
CA GLY A 69 4.03 -1.65 2.25
C GLY A 69 3.81 -1.17 3.67
N ARG A 70 4.55 -0.15 4.11
CA ARG A 70 4.27 0.58 5.34
C ARG A 70 2.88 1.19 5.21
N TYR A 71 2.12 1.09 6.29
CA TYR A 71 0.81 1.73 6.35
C TYR A 71 0.96 3.25 6.27
N PRO A 72 0.31 3.93 5.30
CA PRO A 72 0.49 5.38 5.09
C PRO A 72 -0.33 6.25 6.03
N GLY A 73 -1.03 5.66 7.02
CA GLY A 73 -1.92 6.35 7.95
C GLY A 73 -3.40 6.34 7.51
N ASP A 74 -4.29 6.63 8.46
CA ASP A 74 -5.76 6.60 8.27
C ASP A 74 -6.25 7.69 7.30
N ASP A 75 -5.53 8.81 7.20
CA ASP A 75 -5.87 9.94 6.34
C ASP A 75 -5.28 9.82 4.92
N PHE A 76 -4.72 8.67 4.55
CA PHE A 76 -4.18 8.48 3.22
C PHE A 76 -5.27 8.50 2.14
N GLU A 77 -5.24 9.51 1.29
CA GLU A 77 -6.23 9.71 0.22
C GLU A 77 -6.02 8.78 -0.99
N GLY A 78 -4.95 7.98 -0.98
CA GLY A 78 -4.51 7.20 -2.13
C GLY A 78 -3.45 7.92 -2.96
N ARG A 79 -2.80 7.18 -3.85
CA ARG A 79 -1.93 7.69 -4.91
C ARG A 79 -2.24 6.96 -6.22
N VAL A 80 -2.01 7.65 -7.33
CA VAL A 80 -2.05 7.06 -8.66
C VAL A 80 -0.65 7.07 -9.22
N GLU A 81 -0.08 5.89 -9.43
CA GLU A 81 1.19 5.74 -10.11
C GLU A 81 0.93 5.59 -11.62
N ILE A 82 1.63 6.40 -12.41
CA ILE A 82 1.68 6.25 -13.87
C ILE A 82 3.13 6.03 -14.29
N THR A 83 3.34 5.14 -15.25
CA THR A 83 4.68 4.88 -15.81
C THR A 83 4.79 5.53 -17.18
N GLU A 84 5.76 6.41 -17.35
CA GLU A 84 6.10 7.02 -18.65
C GLU A 84 7.56 6.70 -19.01
N GLY A 85 7.74 5.82 -20.00
CA GLY A 85 9.05 5.33 -20.40
C GLY A 85 9.75 4.56 -19.28
N ARG A 86 10.72 5.22 -18.61
CA ARG A 86 11.50 4.65 -17.49
C ARG A 86 11.24 5.34 -16.16
N ALA A 87 10.29 6.27 -16.11
CA ALA A 87 9.95 7.01 -14.91
C ALA A 87 8.58 6.57 -14.37
N ASN A 88 8.50 6.40 -13.05
CA ASN A 88 7.24 6.26 -12.34
C ASN A 88 6.89 7.61 -11.71
N ILE A 89 5.69 8.11 -12.01
CA ILE A 89 5.19 9.39 -11.56
C ILE A 89 4.04 9.11 -10.59
N ASN A 90 4.18 9.60 -9.36
CA ASN A 90 3.18 9.47 -8.32
C ASN A 90 2.31 10.73 -8.26
N LEU A 91 1.05 10.61 -8.66
CA LEU A 91 0.05 11.67 -8.63
C LEU A 91 -0.87 11.53 -7.41
N ARG A 92 -1.43 12.66 -6.97
CA ARG A 92 -2.61 12.60 -6.12
C ARG A 92 -3.80 12.15 -6.99
N PRO A 93 -4.79 11.42 -6.45
CA PRO A 93 -5.93 10.94 -7.22
C PRO A 93 -6.66 12.06 -7.99
N GLN A 94 -6.75 13.25 -7.42
CA GLN A 94 -7.38 14.42 -8.03
C GLN A 94 -6.60 14.99 -9.24
N ASP A 95 -5.29 14.76 -9.30
CA ASP A 95 -4.41 15.24 -10.37
C ASP A 95 -4.29 14.21 -11.50
N ALA A 96 -4.81 12.99 -11.31
CA ALA A 96 -4.74 11.92 -12.29
C ALA A 96 -5.72 12.15 -13.47
N PRO A 97 -5.31 11.88 -14.72
CA PRO A 97 -6.21 11.97 -15.86
C PRO A 97 -7.43 11.05 -15.71
N LYS A 98 -8.63 11.63 -15.74
CA LYS A 98 -9.91 10.93 -15.48
C LYS A 98 -10.24 9.79 -16.45
N HIS A 99 -9.58 9.74 -17.61
CA HIS A 99 -9.80 8.72 -18.63
C HIS A 99 -8.90 7.48 -18.44
N LEU A 100 -7.97 7.51 -17.49
CA LEU A 100 -7.12 6.36 -17.19
C LEU A 100 -7.89 5.33 -16.37
N ALA A 101 -7.86 4.08 -16.83
CA ALA A 101 -8.30 2.95 -16.01
C ALA A 101 -7.27 2.74 -14.88
N SER A 102 -7.69 2.89 -13.63
CA SER A 102 -6.86 2.64 -12.46
C SER A 102 -7.23 1.32 -11.77
N ARG A 103 -6.26 0.71 -11.08
CA ARG A 103 -6.46 -0.47 -10.25
C ARG A 103 -5.75 -0.26 -8.91
N ALA A 104 -6.30 -0.79 -7.83
CA ALA A 104 -5.62 -0.78 -6.55
C ALA A 104 -4.35 -1.64 -6.63
N ALA A 105 -3.21 -1.03 -6.30
CA ALA A 105 -1.90 -1.70 -6.28
C ALA A 105 -1.48 -2.13 -4.87
N ALA A 106 -2.09 -1.54 -3.83
CA ALA A 106 -1.80 -1.84 -2.44
C ALA A 106 -3.09 -1.90 -1.61
N TRP A 107 -3.09 -2.75 -0.59
CA TRP A 107 -4.18 -2.89 0.37
C TRP A 107 -3.62 -2.73 1.78
N TYR A 108 -4.35 -1.98 2.60
CA TYR A 108 -3.95 -1.69 3.97
C TYR A 108 -5.03 -2.14 4.94
N PHE A 109 -4.60 -2.74 6.05
CA PHE A 109 -5.47 -3.22 7.10
C PHE A 109 -5.10 -2.49 8.39
N SER A 110 -6.00 -1.64 8.88
CA SER A 110 -5.89 -0.98 10.18
C SER A 110 -7.14 -1.35 10.98
N PRO A 111 -7.08 -1.55 12.32
CA PRO A 111 -8.27 -1.72 13.14
C PRO A 111 -9.29 -0.59 12.96
N ASN A 112 -8.84 0.64 12.67
CA ASN A 112 -9.71 1.77 12.36
C ASN A 112 -10.37 1.69 10.97
N LEU A 113 -9.87 0.79 10.11
CA LEU A 113 -10.39 0.43 8.80
C LEU A 113 -11.17 -0.90 8.80
N LEU A 114 -10.87 -1.83 9.73
CA LEU A 114 -11.56 -3.10 9.94
C LEU A 114 -12.95 -2.83 10.54
N GLY A 115 -13.93 -2.72 9.65
CA GLY A 115 -15.31 -2.35 9.97
C GLY A 115 -15.87 -1.26 9.04
N LYS A 116 -15.01 -0.61 8.26
CA LYS A 116 -15.38 0.39 7.25
C LYS A 116 -15.24 -0.18 5.83
N CYS A 117 -15.85 -1.33 5.58
CA CYS A 117 -16.19 -1.69 4.21
C CYS A 117 -17.57 -1.08 3.94
N VAL A 118 -17.63 0.10 3.32
CA VAL A 118 -18.90 0.68 2.85
C VAL A 118 -19.08 0.23 1.40
N CYS A 119 -19.82 -0.86 1.22
CA CYS A 119 -20.33 -1.23 -0.09
C CYS A 119 -21.46 -0.27 -0.46
N VAL A 120 -21.21 0.66 -1.38
CA VAL A 120 -22.31 1.36 -2.07
C VAL A 120 -22.73 0.47 -3.24
N CYS A 121 -23.55 -0.53 -2.96
CA CYS A 121 -24.32 -1.18 -4.01
C CYS A 121 -25.27 -0.11 -4.56
N GLY A 122 -25.19 0.17 -5.85
CA GLY A 122 -25.97 1.23 -6.51
C GLY A 122 -27.44 1.19 -6.09
N GLY A 123 -27.83 2.14 -5.25
CA GLY A 123 -29.23 2.42 -4.98
C GLY A 123 -29.81 3.03 -6.24
N ASN A 124 -30.30 2.18 -7.13
CA ASN A 124 -31.45 2.39 -8.01
C ASN A 124 -31.58 1.20 -8.97
N GLY A 125 -32.23 0.13 -8.50
CA GLY A 125 -33.14 -0.69 -9.31
C GLY A 125 -32.68 -1.30 -10.64
N HIS A 126 -31.38 -1.53 -10.88
CA HIS A 126 -30.92 -2.21 -12.10
C HIS A 126 -30.23 -3.54 -11.78
N THR A 127 -30.73 -4.60 -12.44
CA THR A 127 -30.37 -6.00 -12.25
C THR A 127 -29.09 -6.44 -12.99
N ASP A 128 -28.15 -5.54 -13.25
CA ASP A 128 -26.91 -5.90 -13.95
C ASP A 128 -25.65 -5.52 -13.17
N ALA A 129 -24.82 -6.54 -12.97
CA ALA A 129 -23.65 -6.59 -12.11
C ALA A 129 -22.44 -5.83 -12.69
N THR A 130 -22.49 -4.50 -12.71
CA THR A 130 -21.30 -3.69 -13.00
C THR A 130 -20.93 -2.85 -11.79
N HIS A 131 -19.85 -3.24 -11.11
CA HIS A 131 -19.25 -2.52 -9.98
C HIS A 131 -18.79 -1.13 -10.42
N GLN A 132 -19.50 -0.08 -10.01
CA GLN A 132 -19.06 1.30 -10.19
C GLN A 132 -18.36 1.80 -8.92
N GLY A 133 -17.03 1.92 -9.01
CA GLY A 133 -16.17 2.86 -8.27
C GLY A 133 -16.27 2.98 -6.74
N HIS A 134 -15.12 2.86 -6.06
CA HIS A 134 -14.99 3.09 -4.62
C HIS A 134 -15.04 4.60 -4.27
N VAL A 135 -15.89 5.00 -3.33
CA VAL A 135 -15.90 6.35 -2.74
C VAL A 135 -15.64 6.24 -1.24
N ALA A 136 -14.54 6.84 -0.78
CA ALA A 136 -14.25 6.96 0.65
C ALA A 136 -14.97 8.20 1.21
N THR A 137 -15.81 8.02 2.22
CA THR A 137 -16.37 9.13 3.01
C THR A 137 -15.59 9.31 4.30
N ARG A 138 -14.94 10.47 4.47
CA ARG A 138 -14.39 10.94 5.77
C ARG A 138 -15.54 11.40 6.68
N LYS A 139 -15.37 11.21 7.99
CA LYS A 139 -16.15 11.93 9.02
C LYS A 139 -15.51 13.28 9.29
#